data_AF-A0A5Q8CPU3-F1
#
_entry.id   AF-A0A5Q8CPU3-F1
#
_cell.length_a   1.000
_cell.length_b   1.000
_cell.length_c   1.000
_cell.angle_alpha   90.00
_cell.angle_beta   90.00
_cell.angle_gamma   90.00
#
_symmetry.space_group_name_H-M   'P 1'
#
loop_
_entity.id
_entity.type
_entity.pdbx_description
1 polymer ?
#
loop_
_entity_poly.entity_id
_entity_poly.type
_entity_poly.pdbx_seq_one_letter_code
_entity_poly.pdbx_strand_id
1 'polypeptide(L)'
;GRSYSISEVARLLAEAMGVPKRPPEILGKARSGDIRNCFADIAKARELLGFEPSHRLENSLGGFAAWVRNTVVIDRGADMKRELEERGLVS
;
A
#
# COMPACT_ATOMS: atom_id res chain seq x y z
N GLY A 1 16.41 -0.19 -1.25
CA GLY A 1 15.08 0.43 -1.10
C GLY A 1 14.58 0.11 0.30
N ARG A 2 13.55 0.82 0.79
CA ARG A 2 13.01 0.59 2.13
C ARG A 2 11.76 -0.29 2.05
N SER A 3 11.67 -1.28 2.92
CA SER A 3 10.50 -2.15 3.02
C SER A 3 9.50 -1.61 4.03
N TYR A 4 8.23 -1.88 3.76
CA TYR A 4 7.10 -1.61 4.65
C TYR A 4 6.16 -2.81 4.58
N SER A 5 5.62 -3.22 5.72
CA SER A 5 4.51 -4.17 5.73
C SER A 5 3.21 -3.50 5.29
N ILE A 6 2.27 -4.28 4.74
CA ILE A 6 0.95 -3.76 4.36
C ILE A 6 0.21 -3.15 5.56
N SER A 7 0.38 -3.71 6.76
CA SER A 7 -0.26 -3.19 7.98
C SER A 7 0.36 -1.87 8.47
N GLU A 8 1.66 -1.63 8.23
CA GLU A 8 2.28 -0.32 8.45
C GLU A 8 1.75 0.71 7.45
N VAL A 9 1.69 0.37 6.16
CA VAL A 9 1.15 1.28 5.13
C VAL A 9 -0.29 1.68 5.46
N ALA A 10 -1.13 0.73 5.86
CA ALA A 10 -2.52 1.02 6.21
C ALA A 10 -2.65 1.95 7.45
N ARG A 11 -1.77 1.81 8.44
CA ARG A 11 -1.72 2.73 9.60
C ARG A 11 -1.26 4.12 9.22
N LEU A 12 -0.20 4.24 8.41
CA LEU A 12 0.28 5.52 7.90
C LEU A 12 -0.79 6.24 7.05
N LEU A 13 -1.59 5.49 6.28
CA LEU A 13 -2.73 6.05 5.57
C LEU A 13 -3.83 6.55 6.52
N ALA A 14 -4.16 5.79 7.56
CA ALA A 14 -5.15 6.21 8.56
C ALA A 14 -4.73 7.52 9.25
N GLU A 15 -3.44 7.67 9.58
CA GLU A 15 -2.86 8.92 10.08
C GLU A 15 -3.01 10.06 9.06
N ALA A 16 -2.56 9.84 7.82
CA ALA A 16 -2.63 10.85 6.74
C ALA A 16 -4.07 11.28 6.40
N MET A 17 -5.07 10.42 6.60
CA MET A 17 -6.48 10.71 6.38
C MET A 17 -7.18 11.40 7.58
N GLY A 18 -6.50 11.52 8.73
CA GLY A 18 -7.06 12.12 9.94
C GLY A 18 -7.92 11.17 10.78
N VAL A 19 -7.75 9.85 10.62
CA VAL A 19 -8.49 8.80 11.35
C VAL A 19 -7.57 7.77 12.02
N PRO A 20 -6.54 8.19 12.78
CA PRO A 20 -5.50 7.29 13.31
C PRO A 20 -6.04 6.22 14.27
N LYS A 21 -7.21 6.45 14.88
CA LYS A 21 -7.87 5.50 15.80
C LYS A 21 -8.60 4.36 15.09
N ARG A 22 -8.63 4.33 13.76
CA ARG A 22 -9.24 3.26 12.97
C ARG A 22 -8.16 2.29 12.49
N PRO A 23 -7.89 1.19 13.22
CA PRO A 23 -6.88 0.23 12.79
C PRO A 23 -7.31 -0.48 11.51
N PRO A 24 -6.36 -0.99 10.71
CA PRO A 24 -6.69 -1.84 9.58
C PRO A 24 -7.32 -3.15 10.05
N GLU A 25 -8.27 -3.66 9.27
CA GLU A 25 -8.74 -5.02 9.40
C GLU A 25 -7.71 -5.98 8.76
N ILE A 26 -7.21 -6.93 9.54
CA ILE A 26 -6.25 -7.94 9.07
C ILE A 26 -7.02 -9.22 8.81
N LEU A 27 -7.33 -9.48 7.54
CA LEU A 27 -8.17 -10.60 7.12
C LEU A 27 -7.48 -11.97 7.24
N GLY A 28 -6.14 -11.99 7.32
CA GLY A 28 -5.36 -13.24 7.32
C GLY A 28 -5.42 -14.01 5.98
N LYS A 29 -5.97 -13.39 4.94
CA LYS A 29 -6.11 -13.97 3.60
C LYS A 29 -5.02 -13.49 2.66
N ALA A 30 -4.63 -14.33 1.72
CA ALA A 30 -3.71 -13.98 0.62
C ALA A 30 -4.27 -14.49 -0.71
N ARG A 31 -3.87 -13.84 -1.81
CA ARG A 31 -4.22 -14.31 -3.16
C ARG A 31 -3.18 -15.30 -3.66
N SER A 32 -3.62 -16.22 -4.51
CA SER A 32 -2.71 -17.07 -5.27
C SER A 32 -1.74 -16.20 -6.07
N GLY A 33 -0.44 -16.41 -5.84
CA GLY A 33 0.63 -15.64 -6.48
C GLY A 33 1.05 -14.34 -5.77
N ASP A 34 0.47 -13.98 -4.62
CA ASP A 34 0.96 -12.84 -3.85
C ASP A 34 2.42 -13.07 -3.40
N ILE A 35 3.27 -12.08 -3.66
CA ILE A 35 4.69 -12.10 -3.26
C ILE A 35 4.80 -11.59 -1.82
N ARG A 36 5.40 -12.39 -0.93
CA ARG A 36 5.55 -12.06 0.49
C ARG A 36 6.33 -10.76 0.73
N ASN A 37 7.45 -10.59 0.01
CA ASN A 37 8.35 -9.45 0.16
C ASN A 37 8.81 -8.98 -1.21
N CYS A 38 8.55 -7.71 -1.54
CA CYS A 38 9.02 -7.10 -2.78
C CYS A 38 9.58 -5.71 -2.47
N PHE A 39 10.91 -5.58 -2.53
CA PHE A 39 11.60 -4.31 -2.36
C PHE A 39 12.91 -4.35 -3.15
N ALA A 40 13.27 -3.23 -3.77
CA ALA A 40 14.45 -3.15 -4.61
C ALA A 40 15.71 -2.94 -3.77
N ASP A 41 16.83 -3.57 -4.13
CA ASP A 41 18.15 -3.01 -3.85
C ASP A 41 18.38 -1.82 -4.81
N ILE A 42 18.82 -0.69 -4.26
CA ILE A 42 19.02 0.56 -5.03
C ILE A 42 20.51 0.93 -5.16
N ALA A 43 21.44 0.06 -4.76
CA ALA A 43 22.87 0.32 -4.84
C ALA A 43 23.31 0.74 -6.26
N LYS A 44 22.87 0.01 -7.28
CA LYS A 44 23.20 0.33 -8.69
C LYS A 44 22.65 1.67 -9.15
N ALA A 45 21.43 2.04 -8.72
CA ALA A 45 20.85 3.34 -9.05
C ALA A 45 21.59 4.50 -8.36
N ARG A 46 22.04 4.29 -7.12
CA ARG A 46 22.89 5.24 -6.40
C ARG A 46 24.23 5.45 -7.10
N GLU A 47 24.90 4.36 -7.47
CA GLU A 47 26.22 4.39 -8.11
C GLU A 47 26.17 5.07 -9.48
N LEU A 48 25.22 4.66 -10.34
CA LEU A 48 25.21 5.10 -11.74
C LEU A 48 24.50 6.43 -11.96
N LEU A 49 23.50 6.75 -11.12
CA LEU A 49 22.62 7.90 -11.33
C LEU A 49 22.70 8.94 -10.20
N GLY A 50 23.43 8.66 -9.12
CA GLY A 50 23.40 9.50 -7.92
C GLY A 50 22.03 9.53 -7.24
N PHE A 51 21.16 8.54 -7.51
CA PHE A 51 19.79 8.55 -7.03
C PHE A 51 19.72 8.34 -5.51
N GLU A 52 19.09 9.29 -4.81
CA GLU A 52 18.74 9.19 -3.39
C GLU A 52 17.23 9.48 -3.20
N PRO A 53 16.46 8.59 -2.56
CA PRO A 53 15.07 8.90 -2.18
C PRO A 53 14.98 10.12 -1.27
N SER A 54 14.39 11.21 -1.75
CA SER A 54 14.24 12.45 -0.97
C SER A 54 13.06 12.44 -0.01
N HIS A 55 12.10 11.53 -0.22
CA HIS A 55 10.89 11.42 0.59
C HIS A 55 10.71 9.99 1.12
N ARG A 56 10.38 9.89 2.41
CA ARG A 56 10.00 8.64 3.07
C ARG A 56 8.48 8.56 3.13
N LEU A 57 7.93 7.34 3.08
CA LEU A 57 6.49 7.12 3.07
C LEU A 57 5.80 7.75 4.30
N GLU A 58 6.43 7.65 5.47
CA GLU A 58 5.91 8.18 6.74
C GLU A 58 5.63 9.69 6.71
N ASN A 59 6.34 10.43 5.84
CA ASN A 59 6.29 11.88 5.81
C ASN A 59 5.67 12.44 4.51
N SER A 60 5.27 11.58 3.56
CA SER A 60 4.84 12.01 2.22
C SER A 60 3.39 11.69 1.85
N LEU A 61 2.70 10.88 2.66
CA LEU A 61 1.33 10.43 2.36
C LEU A 61 0.26 11.53 2.47
N GLY A 62 0.51 12.61 3.21
CA GLY A 62 -0.49 13.68 3.42
C GLY A 62 -0.96 14.33 2.11
N GLY A 63 -0.01 14.68 1.22
CA GLY A 63 -0.34 15.25 -0.09
C GLY A 63 -1.14 14.29 -0.97
N PHE A 64 -0.78 13.00 -0.93
CA PHE A 64 -1.52 11.95 -1.63
C PHE A 64 -2.95 11.80 -1.11
N ALA A 65 -3.13 11.73 0.22
CA ALA A 65 -4.45 11.63 0.84
C ALA A 65 -5.34 12.84 0.53
N ALA A 66 -4.76 14.05 0.51
CA ALA A 66 -5.47 15.28 0.13
C ALA A 66 -5.91 15.25 -1.34
N TRP A 67 -5.05 14.76 -2.25
CA TRP A 67 -5.39 14.60 -3.66
C TRP A 67 -6.52 13.59 -3.85
N VAL A 68 -6.42 12.39 -3.25
CA VAL A 68 -7.45 11.34 -3.36
C VAL A 68 -8.82 11.80 -2.84
N ARG A 69 -8.85 12.61 -1.77
CA ARG A 69 -10.09 13.15 -1.19
C ARG A 69 -10.93 13.96 -2.20
N ASN A 70 -10.30 14.52 -3.22
CA ASN A 70 -10.96 15.35 -4.24
C ASN A 70 -11.27 14.57 -5.53
N THR A 71 -11.15 13.24 -5.52
CA THR A 71 -11.36 12.38 -6.69
C THR A 71 -12.66 11.58 -6.55
N VAL A 72 -13.40 11.43 -7.65
CA VAL A 72 -14.56 10.53 -7.71
C VAL A 72 -14.07 9.09 -7.90
N VAL A 73 -14.43 8.21 -6.97
CA VAL A 73 -14.05 6.78 -7.00
C VAL A 73 -15.29 5.91 -6.93
N ILE A 74 -15.39 4.92 -7.82
CA ILE A 74 -16.37 3.84 -7.73
C ILE A 74 -15.69 2.68 -7.03
N ASP A 75 -16.12 2.40 -5.79
CA ASP A 75 -15.57 1.28 -5.01
C ASP A 75 -16.17 -0.05 -5.51
N ARG A 76 -15.30 -0.89 -6.10
CA ARG A 76 -15.63 -2.25 -6.56
C ARG A 76 -14.92 -3.33 -5.75
N GLY A 77 -14.45 -3.01 -4.53
CA GLY A 77 -13.70 -3.93 -3.68
C GLY A 77 -14.50 -5.18 -3.32
N ALA A 78 -15.80 -5.03 -3.06
CA ALA A 78 -16.69 -6.15 -2.76
C ALA A 78 -16.89 -7.09 -3.97
N ASP A 79 -17.04 -6.52 -5.17
CA ASP A 79 -17.16 -7.29 -6.42
C ASP A 79 -15.89 -8.08 -6.71
N MET A 80 -14.73 -7.42 -6.63
CA MET A 80 -13.43 -8.06 -6.80
C MET A 80 -13.24 -9.23 -5.82
N LYS A 81 -13.59 -9.04 -4.55
CA LYS A 81 -13.48 -10.10 -3.53
C LYS A 81 -14.32 -11.32 -3.91
N ARG A 82 -15.59 -11.11 -4.28
CA ARG A 82 -16.50 -12.18 -4.71
C ARG A 82 -15.96 -12.93 -5.93
N GLU A 83 -15.52 -12.22 -6.97
CA GLU A 83 -14.96 -12.83 -8.19
C GLU A 83 -13.70 -13.65 -7.92
N LEU A 84 -12.84 -13.21 -6.98
CA LEU A 84 -11.65 -13.96 -6.58
C LEU A 84 -12.01 -15.22 -5.79
N GLU A 85 -13.00 -15.14 -4.89
CA GLU A 85 -13.49 -16.28 -4.11
C GLU A 85 -14.15 -17.34 -5.02
N GLU A 86 -14.99 -16.93 -5.98
CA GLU A 86 -15.60 -17.82 -6.98
C GLU A 86 -14.57 -18.58 -7.84
N ARG A 87 -13.40 -17.98 -8.07
CA ARG A 87 -12.31 -18.57 -8.84
C ARG A 87 -11.29 -19.32 -7.98
N GLY A 88 -11.48 -19.41 -6.67
CA GLY A 88 -10.54 -20.05 -5.75
C GLY A 88 -9.17 -19.37 -5.68
N LEU A 89 -9.12 -18.06 -5.96
CA LEU A 89 -7.87 -17.28 -6.03
C LEU A 89 -7.52 -16.58 -4.71
N VAL A 90 -8.37 -16.68 -3.69
CA VAL A 90 -8.17 -16.14 -2.35
C VAL A 90 -8.40 -17.25 -1.33
N SER A 91 -7.46 -17.40 -0.41
CA SER A 91 -7.53 -18.29 0.76
C SER A 91 -7.31 -17.51 2.04
#